data_AF-A0A4Y2J8G3-F1
#
_entry.id   AF-A0A4Y2J8G3-F1
#
_cell.length_a   1.000
_cell.length_b   1.000
_cell.length_c   1.000
_cell.angle_alpha   90.00
_cell.angle_beta   90.00
_cell.angle_gamma   90.00
#
_symmetry.space_group_name_H-M   'P 1'
#
loop_
_entity.id
_entity.type
_entity.pdbx_description
1 polymer ?
#
loop_
_entity_poly.entity_id
_entity_poly.type
_entity_poly.pdbx_seq_one_letter_code
_entity_poly.pdbx_strand_id
1 'polypeptide(L)'
;MFDSKAGKIVTAPLKYPRLVSGAIPSQMPNCASYMSSSTSSRENPEVKKMKLEQLNVEKALQESTIEKRKYDECRYFKNLEELNQRISLVNMTNFWNIIYKENKILFVNLELNSAPEMALSVVINDSLDMSFFVGKTSLSNIPNITSLPTKVNNLNEIL
;
A
#
# COMPACT_ATOMS: atom_id res chain seq x y z
N MET A 1 32.19 34.72 -33.68
CA MET A 1 33.63 35.02 -33.54
C MET A 1 34.06 35.71 -34.83
N PHE A 2 34.70 36.88 -34.78
CA PHE A 2 35.09 37.64 -35.97
C PHE A 2 36.53 37.29 -36.35
N ASP A 3 36.78 36.89 -37.59
CA ASP A 3 38.14 36.65 -38.08
C ASP A 3 38.73 37.97 -38.60
N SER A 4 39.64 38.55 -37.81
CA SER A 4 40.26 39.86 -38.07
C SER A 4 41.11 39.90 -39.33
N LYS A 5 41.61 38.76 -39.84
CA LYS A 5 42.44 38.70 -41.05
C LYS A 5 41.61 38.58 -42.32
N ALA A 6 40.51 37.83 -42.28
CA ALA A 6 39.63 37.62 -43.43
C ALA A 6 38.49 38.65 -43.52
N GLY A 7 38.29 39.47 -42.48
CA GLY A 7 37.22 40.49 -42.41
C GLY A 7 35.81 39.91 -42.39
N LYS A 8 35.66 38.63 -42.04
CA LYS A 8 34.37 37.89 -42.10
C LYS A 8 34.00 37.33 -40.73
N ILE A 9 32.69 37.31 -40.47
CA ILE A 9 32.11 36.69 -39.28
C ILE A 9 32.10 35.17 -39.50
N VAL A 10 32.71 34.42 -38.59
CA VAL A 10 32.63 32.96 -38.59
C VAL A 10 31.26 32.57 -38.05
N THR A 11 30.39 32.07 -38.92
CA THR A 11 29.07 31.50 -38.59
C THR A 11 29.07 30.00 -38.85
N ALA A 12 28.60 29.23 -37.86
CA ALA A 12 28.35 27.81 -37.99
C ALA A 12 26.87 27.56 -38.25
N PRO A 13 26.49 26.65 -39.18
CA PRO A 13 25.09 26.30 -39.38
C PRO A 13 24.53 25.61 -38.14
N LEU A 14 23.30 25.94 -37.78
CA LEU A 14 22.59 25.27 -36.69
C LEU A 14 22.19 23.85 -37.13
N LYS A 15 22.35 22.87 -36.23
CA LYS A 15 21.88 21.49 -36.45
C LYS A 15 20.38 21.42 -36.80
N TYR A 16 19.60 22.35 -36.25
CA TYR A 16 18.19 22.56 -36.57
C TYR A 16 17.98 24.01 -37.00
N PRO A 17 17.72 24.27 -38.30
CA PRO A 17 17.45 25.62 -38.79
C PRO A 17 16.24 26.23 -38.10
N ARG A 18 16.32 27.51 -37.76
CA ARG A 18 15.17 28.26 -37.27
C ARG A 18 14.39 28.82 -38.46
N LEU A 19 13.07 28.83 -38.35
CA LEU A 19 12.23 29.54 -39.31
C LEU A 19 12.54 31.03 -39.27
N VAL A 20 12.59 31.65 -40.45
CA VAL A 20 12.76 33.10 -40.60
C VAL A 20 11.48 33.79 -40.11
N SER A 21 11.62 34.95 -39.47
CA SER A 21 10.46 35.75 -39.08
C SER A 21 9.59 36.09 -40.29
N GLY A 22 8.30 35.75 -40.24
CA GLY A 22 7.37 35.93 -41.37
C GLY A 22 7.43 34.83 -42.43
N ALA A 23 8.09 33.69 -42.17
CA ALA A 23 8.04 32.54 -43.07
C ALA A 23 6.60 32.01 -43.23
N ILE A 24 6.13 31.93 -44.47
CA ILE A 24 4.81 31.41 -44.84
C ILE A 24 4.99 30.01 -45.44
N PRO A 25 4.17 29.01 -45.08
CA PRO A 25 4.26 27.67 -45.66
C PRO A 25 4.07 27.70 -47.19
N SER A 26 5.11 27.34 -47.95
CA SER A 26 5.06 27.30 -49.42
C SER A 26 4.28 26.10 -49.96
N GLN A 27 4.19 25.01 -49.19
CA GLN A 27 3.45 23.80 -49.57
C GLN A 27 1.93 23.91 -49.35
N MET A 28 1.46 24.96 -48.68
CA MET A 28 0.03 25.21 -48.44
C MET A 28 -0.33 26.68 -48.71
N PRO A 29 -0.31 27.11 -49.99
CA PRO A 29 -0.75 28.46 -50.34
C PRO A 29 -2.24 28.63 -49.99
N ASN A 30 -2.60 29.81 -49.47
CA ASN A 30 -3.96 30.18 -49.03
C ASN A 30 -4.55 29.37 -47.87
N CYS A 31 -3.71 28.80 -46.99
CA CYS A 31 -4.20 28.23 -45.74
C CYS A 31 -4.87 29.33 -44.91
N ALA A 32 -6.09 29.08 -44.46
CA ALA A 32 -6.84 30.07 -43.70
C ALA A 32 -6.13 30.37 -42.37
N SER A 33 -6.07 31.65 -41.99
CA SER A 33 -5.27 32.12 -40.84
C SER A 33 -5.62 31.41 -39.52
N TYR A 34 -6.85 30.95 -39.35
CA TYR A 34 -7.31 30.19 -38.19
C TYR A 34 -6.70 28.79 -38.09
N MET A 35 -6.16 28.22 -39.18
CA MET A 35 -5.48 26.92 -39.19
C MET A 35 -3.97 27.04 -38.93
N SER A 36 -3.42 28.25 -39.04
CA SER A 36 -1.99 28.53 -38.86
C SER A 36 -1.67 29.21 -37.52
N SER A 37 -2.69 29.54 -36.72
CA SER A 37 -2.51 30.10 -35.40
C SER A 37 -1.91 29.04 -34.47
N SER A 38 -0.65 29.23 -34.07
CA SER A 38 -0.01 28.37 -33.10
C SER A 38 -0.62 28.62 -31.72
N THR A 39 -1.75 27.99 -31.41
CA THR A 39 -2.25 27.88 -30.05
C THR A 39 -1.49 26.76 -29.34
N SER A 40 -0.17 26.94 -29.15
CA SER A 40 0.52 26.12 -28.16
C SER A 40 0.10 26.64 -26.78
N SER A 41 -1.01 26.12 -26.25
CA SER A 41 -1.33 26.28 -24.84
C SER A 41 -0.32 25.43 -24.07
N ARG A 42 0.87 25.99 -23.84
CA ARG A 42 1.83 25.41 -22.91
C ARG A 42 1.22 25.57 -21.54
N GLU A 43 0.68 24.48 -21.02
CA GLU A 43 0.24 24.41 -19.63
C GLU A 43 1.40 24.83 -18.72
N ASN A 44 1.13 25.67 -17.73
CA ASN A 44 2.17 26.13 -16.80
C ASN A 44 2.85 24.88 -16.18
N PRO A 45 4.19 24.80 -16.19
CA PRO A 45 4.93 23.68 -15.58
C PRO A 45 4.46 23.32 -14.16
N GLU A 46 4.04 24.31 -13.35
CA GLU A 46 3.52 24.09 -12.01
C GLU A 46 2.17 23.36 -12.01
N VAL A 47 1.25 23.73 -12.91
CA VAL A 47 -0.05 23.08 -13.07
C VAL A 47 0.12 21.63 -13.52
N LYS A 48 1.05 21.40 -14.46
CA LYS A 48 1.39 20.04 -14.91
C LYS A 48 1.96 19.20 -13.77
N LYS A 49 2.82 19.78 -12.92
CA LYS A 49 3.39 19.09 -11.75
C LYS A 49 2.32 18.76 -10.73
N MET A 50 1.45 19.71 -10.40
CA MET A 50 0.34 19.53 -9.46
C MET A 50 -0.61 18.43 -9.92
N LYS A 51 -0.95 18.39 -11.21
CA LYS A 51 -1.81 17.35 -11.78
C LYS A 51 -1.18 15.96 -11.66
N LEU A 52 0.13 15.84 -11.91
CA LEU A 52 0.84 14.57 -11.77
C LEU A 52 0.87 14.12 -10.30
N GLU A 53 1.13 15.04 -9.37
CA GLU A 53 1.11 14.77 -7.94
C GLU A 53 -0.27 14.29 -7.48
N GLN A 54 -1.34 14.97 -7.91
CA GLN A 54 -2.72 14.59 -7.61
C GLN A 54 -3.05 13.18 -8.11
N LEU A 55 -2.65 12.84 -9.35
CA LEU A 55 -2.84 11.50 -9.90
C LEU A 55 -2.11 10.43 -9.08
N ASN A 56 -0.89 10.72 -8.63
CA ASN A 56 -0.13 9.79 -7.79
C ASN A 56 -0.78 9.60 -6.42
N VAL A 57 -1.28 10.69 -5.82
CA VAL A 57 -2.00 10.63 -4.53
C VAL A 57 -3.29 9.82 -4.68
N GLU A 58 -4.08 10.08 -5.72
CA GLU A 58 -5.32 9.35 -5.97
C GLU A 58 -5.06 7.86 -6.18
N LYS A 59 -4.03 7.53 -6.96
CA LYS A 59 -3.60 6.15 -7.17
C LYS A 59 -3.18 5.49 -5.84
N ALA A 60 -2.37 6.16 -5.03
CA ALA A 60 -1.92 5.63 -3.74
C ALA A 60 -3.09 5.41 -2.77
N LEU A 61 -4.08 6.29 -2.76
CA LEU A 61 -5.31 6.11 -1.97
C LEU A 61 -6.10 4.89 -2.45
N GLN A 62 -6.28 4.72 -3.75
CA GLN A 62 -6.96 3.55 -4.31
C GLN A 62 -6.23 2.25 -3.94
N GLU A 63 -4.92 2.19 -4.15
CA GLU A 63 -4.09 1.04 -3.80
C GLU A 63 -4.19 0.72 -2.30
N SER A 64 -4.08 1.74 -1.44
CA SER A 64 -4.22 1.57 0.01
C SER A 64 -5.58 0.98 0.42
N THR A 65 -6.68 1.45 -0.18
CA THR A 65 -8.01 0.89 0.12
C THR A 65 -8.16 -0.57 -0.34
N ILE A 66 -7.59 -0.91 -1.49
CA ILE A 66 -7.61 -2.27 -2.02
C ILE A 66 -6.76 -3.20 -1.14
N GLU A 67 -5.57 -2.77 -0.75
CA GLU A 67 -4.69 -3.53 0.13
C GLU A 67 -5.29 -3.74 1.52
N LYS A 68 -5.91 -2.70 2.09
CA LYS A 68 -6.63 -2.83 3.36
C LYS A 68 -7.75 -3.88 3.27
N ARG A 69 -8.55 -3.85 2.20
CA ARG A 69 -9.61 -4.84 2.00
C ARG A 69 -9.04 -6.26 1.91
N LYS A 70 -7.98 -6.46 1.12
CA LYS A 70 -7.30 -7.76 1.02
C LYS A 70 -6.75 -8.21 2.37
N TYR A 71 -6.17 -7.30 3.14
CA TYR A 71 -5.64 -7.58 4.47
C TYR A 71 -6.72 -8.12 5.42
N ASP A 72 -7.90 -7.48 5.42
CA ASP A 72 -9.05 -7.86 6.24
C ASP A 72 -9.64 -9.20 5.79
N GLU A 73 -9.82 -9.40 4.48
CA GLU A 73 -10.36 -10.64 3.89
C GLU A 73 -9.48 -11.87 4.15
N CYS A 74 -8.16 -11.69 4.19
CA CYS A 74 -7.23 -12.79 4.49
C CYS A 74 -7.25 -13.22 5.96
N ARG A 75 -7.72 -12.37 6.86
CA ARG A 75 -7.70 -12.59 8.32
C ARG A 75 -9.05 -12.88 8.93
N TYR A 76 -10.12 -12.64 8.17
CA TYR A 76 -11.48 -12.98 8.56
C TYR A 76 -11.76 -14.48 8.39
N PHE A 77 -12.49 -15.05 9.35
CA PHE A 77 -12.93 -16.44 9.36
C PHE A 77 -14.32 -16.59 10.00
N LYS A 78 -15.10 -17.56 9.53
CA LYS A 78 -16.45 -17.87 10.03
C LYS A 78 -16.54 -19.14 10.85
N ASN A 79 -15.56 -20.03 10.73
CA ASN A 79 -15.52 -21.33 11.38
C ASN A 79 -14.07 -21.70 11.75
N LEU A 80 -13.92 -22.74 12.57
CA LEU A 80 -12.63 -23.17 13.08
C LEU A 80 -11.71 -23.73 11.98
N GLU A 81 -12.29 -24.33 10.93
CA GLU A 81 -11.54 -24.83 9.78
C GLU A 81 -10.92 -23.69 8.95
N GLU A 82 -11.68 -22.63 8.67
CA GLU A 82 -11.17 -21.42 8.03
C GLU A 82 -10.07 -20.79 8.88
N LEU A 83 -10.24 -20.74 10.21
CA LEU A 83 -9.20 -20.26 11.14
C LEU A 83 -7.90 -21.06 10.99
N ASN A 84 -7.95 -22.39 10.93
CA ASN A 84 -6.77 -23.23 10.70
C ASN A 84 -6.07 -22.91 9.37
N GLN A 85 -6.85 -22.72 8.31
CA GLN A 85 -6.33 -22.34 7.00
C GLN A 85 -5.68 -20.95 7.05
N ARG A 86 -6.31 -19.97 7.73
CA ARG A 86 -5.77 -18.61 7.86
C ARG A 86 -4.49 -18.57 8.68
N ILE A 87 -4.41 -19.32 9.79
CA ILE A 87 -3.18 -19.48 10.58
C ILE A 87 -2.03 -20.03 9.71
N SER A 88 -2.33 -20.99 8.84
CA SER A 88 -1.30 -21.57 7.94
C SER A 88 -0.83 -20.57 6.88
N LEU A 89 -1.70 -19.64 6.45
CA LEU A 89 -1.39 -18.62 5.45
C LEU A 89 -0.68 -17.40 6.06
N VAL A 90 -1.11 -16.98 7.24
CA VAL A 90 -0.52 -15.87 7.99
C VAL A 90 0.59 -16.48 8.84
N ASN A 91 1.83 -16.46 8.33
CA ASN A 91 2.99 -16.92 9.09
C ASN A 91 3.04 -16.19 10.45
N MET A 92 2.55 -16.84 11.50
CA MET A 92 2.38 -16.24 12.82
C MET A 92 3.77 -15.97 13.43
N THR A 93 3.86 -14.94 14.27
CA THR A 93 5.11 -14.64 14.98
C THR A 93 5.49 -15.79 15.91
N ASN A 94 6.80 -16.02 16.10
CA ASN A 94 7.37 -17.02 17.02
C ASN A 94 6.97 -16.84 18.50
N PHE A 95 6.14 -15.85 18.80
CA PHE A 95 5.59 -15.58 20.11
C PHE A 95 4.55 -16.63 20.53
N TRP A 96 3.75 -17.13 19.58
CA TRP A 96 2.68 -18.08 19.86
C TRP A 96 3.05 -19.48 19.40
N ASN A 97 2.94 -20.45 20.32
CA ASN A 97 2.92 -21.87 19.98
C ASN A 97 1.47 -22.30 19.78
N ILE A 98 1.17 -22.87 18.62
CA ILE A 98 -0.20 -23.24 18.24
C ILE A 98 -0.35 -24.75 18.42
N ILE A 99 -1.33 -25.14 19.24
CA ILE A 99 -1.65 -26.53 19.54
C ILE A 99 -3.07 -26.81 19.08
N TYR A 100 -3.22 -27.80 18.21
CA TYR A 100 -4.50 -28.26 17.71
C TYR A 100 -4.96 -29.46 18.55
N LYS A 101 -6.12 -29.37 19.21
CA LYS A 101 -6.71 -30.47 19.97
C LYS A 101 -8.19 -30.61 19.68
N GLU A 102 -8.57 -31.72 19.04
CA GLU A 102 -9.96 -32.07 18.71
C GLU A 102 -10.70 -30.87 18.11
N ASN A 103 -11.59 -30.23 18.89
CA ASN A 103 -12.44 -29.11 18.47
C ASN A 103 -11.97 -27.77 19.06
N LYS A 104 -10.69 -27.64 19.38
CA LYS A 104 -10.09 -26.45 19.99
C LYS A 104 -8.72 -26.14 19.41
N ILE A 105 -8.44 -24.84 19.30
CA ILE A 105 -7.13 -24.32 18.95
C ILE A 105 -6.61 -23.57 20.17
N LEU A 106 -5.40 -23.90 20.60
CA LEU A 106 -4.73 -23.22 21.70
C LEU A 106 -3.54 -22.45 21.18
N PHE A 107 -3.46 -21.17 21.52
CA PHE A 107 -2.28 -20.34 21.36
C PHE A 107 -1.61 -20.23 22.71
N VAL A 108 -0.33 -20.58 22.80
CA VAL A 108 0.38 -20.64 24.08
C VAL A 108 1.72 -19.93 23.94
N ASN A 109 1.98 -18.98 24.83
CA ASN A 109 3.31 -18.42 25.02
C ASN A 109 3.98 -19.14 26.19
N LEU A 110 5.15 -19.72 25.92
CA LEU A 110 5.94 -20.48 26.89
C LEU A 110 7.17 -19.66 27.27
N GLU A 111 7.31 -19.38 28.56
CA GLU A 111 8.54 -18.81 29.11
C GLU A 111 9.50 -19.94 29.48
N LEU A 112 10.65 -19.96 28.81
CA LEU A 112 11.70 -20.96 28.99
C LEU A 112 12.59 -20.59 30.19
N ASN A 113 12.04 -20.71 31.40
CA ASN A 113 12.80 -20.66 32.64
C ASN A 113 13.34 -22.07 33.00
N SER A 114 13.94 -22.24 34.18
CA SER A 114 14.45 -23.53 34.68
C SER A 114 13.41 -24.67 34.65
N ALA A 115 12.12 -24.32 34.69
CA ALA A 115 11.01 -25.15 34.25
C ALA A 115 10.15 -24.32 33.27
N PRO A 116 9.70 -24.88 32.13
CA PRO A 116 8.84 -24.14 31.20
C PRO A 116 7.51 -23.82 31.87
N GLU A 117 7.15 -22.54 31.90
CA GLU A 117 5.87 -22.09 32.41
C GLU A 117 5.04 -21.43 31.30
N MET A 118 3.73 -21.70 31.30
CA MET A 118 2.79 -21.00 30.42
C MET A 118 2.54 -19.61 30.98
N ALA A 119 3.10 -18.59 30.34
CA ALA A 119 2.85 -17.20 30.71
C ALA A 119 1.47 -16.75 30.24
N LEU A 120 1.14 -17.03 28.97
CA LEU A 120 -0.12 -16.64 28.34
C LEU A 120 -0.68 -17.82 27.56
N SER A 121 -1.99 -18.01 27.63
CA SER A 121 -2.68 -18.93 26.73
C SER A 121 -4.04 -18.40 26.29
N VAL A 122 -4.38 -18.67 25.04
CA VAL A 122 -5.67 -18.35 24.43
C VAL A 122 -6.25 -19.64 23.88
N VAL A 123 -7.48 -19.94 24.25
CA VAL A 123 -8.21 -21.13 23.79
C VAL A 123 -9.38 -20.66 22.95
N ILE A 124 -9.49 -21.20 21.74
CA ILE A 124 -10.62 -20.96 20.83
C ILE A 124 -11.35 -22.28 20.63
N ASN A 125 -12.65 -22.28 20.93
CA ASN A 125 -13.53 -23.43 20.73
C ASN A 125 -14.17 -23.41 19.33
N ASP A 126 -14.82 -24.50 18.95
CA ASP A 126 -15.54 -24.65 17.67
C ASP A 126 -16.62 -23.59 17.41
N SER A 127 -17.26 -23.07 18.47
CA SER A 127 -18.20 -21.95 18.38
C SER A 127 -17.55 -20.57 18.18
N LEU A 128 -16.22 -20.54 18.00
CA LEU A 128 -15.36 -19.35 17.95
C LEU A 128 -15.36 -18.52 19.24
N ASP A 129 -15.70 -19.16 20.35
CA ASP A 129 -15.60 -18.54 21.67
C ASP A 129 -14.15 -18.55 22.12
N MET A 130 -13.64 -17.36 22.49
CA MET A 130 -12.26 -17.17 22.94
C MET A 130 -12.21 -17.10 24.46
N SER A 131 -11.23 -17.78 25.04
CA SER A 131 -10.91 -17.72 26.46
C SER A 131 -9.43 -17.41 26.63
N PHE A 132 -9.13 -16.31 27.34
CA PHE A 132 -7.76 -15.87 27.59
C PHE A 132 -7.36 -16.21 29.04
N PHE A 133 -6.15 -16.72 29.21
CA PHE A 133 -5.55 -17.05 30.51
C PHE A 133 -4.15 -16.47 30.65
N VAL A 134 -3.84 -15.92 31.83
CA VAL A 134 -2.48 -15.54 32.26
C VAL A 134 -2.06 -16.50 33.36
N GLY A 135 -1.05 -17.32 33.11
CA GLY A 135 -0.67 -18.42 34.01
C GLY A 135 -1.84 -19.37 34.25
N LYS A 136 -2.30 -19.44 35.51
CA LYS A 136 -3.42 -20.30 35.95
C LYS A 136 -4.77 -19.55 36.01
N THR A 137 -4.79 -18.26 35.72
CA THR A 137 -5.94 -17.39 36.00
C THR A 137 -6.66 -17.05 34.70
N SER A 138 -7.98 -17.31 34.66
CA SER A 138 -8.83 -16.87 33.56
C SER A 138 -9.03 -15.35 33.65
N LEU A 139 -8.80 -14.66 32.53
CA LEU A 139 -8.97 -13.20 32.45
C LEU A 139 -10.43 -12.76 32.49
N SER A 140 -11.38 -13.68 32.29
CA SER A 140 -12.81 -13.46 32.56
C SER A 140 -13.11 -13.06 34.01
N ASN A 141 -12.19 -13.36 34.94
CA ASN A 141 -12.39 -13.16 36.37
C ASN A 141 -11.66 -11.94 36.92
N ILE A 142 -10.99 -11.15 36.08
CA ILE A 142 -10.29 -9.93 36.52
C ILE A 142 -11.29 -8.77 36.45
N PRO A 143 -11.59 -8.10 37.58
CA PRO A 143 -12.69 -7.13 37.69
C PRO A 143 -12.49 -5.81 36.92
N ASN A 144 -11.50 -5.72 36.02
CA ASN A 144 -11.12 -4.50 35.29
C ASN A 144 -10.91 -4.71 33.78
N ILE A 145 -11.24 -5.88 33.23
CA ILE A 145 -11.03 -6.16 31.79
C ILE A 145 -12.38 -6.41 31.15
N THR A 146 -13.01 -5.32 30.71
CA THR A 146 -14.38 -5.25 30.20
C THR A 146 -14.50 -5.50 28.69
N SER A 147 -13.41 -5.78 27.97
CA SER A 147 -13.44 -5.80 26.50
C SER A 147 -12.62 -6.94 25.87
N LEU A 148 -12.59 -8.12 26.49
CA LEU A 148 -12.12 -9.30 25.77
C LEU A 148 -13.25 -9.79 24.86
N PRO A 149 -13.01 -9.95 23.55
CA PRO A 149 -14.03 -10.44 22.63
C PRO A 149 -14.41 -11.86 23.05
N THR A 150 -15.67 -12.05 23.44
CA THR A 150 -16.21 -13.37 23.75
C THR A 150 -16.22 -14.26 22.52
N LYS A 151 -16.39 -13.65 21.33
CA LYS A 151 -16.47 -14.31 20.04
C LYS A 151 -15.52 -13.65 19.06
N VAL A 152 -14.76 -14.46 18.34
CA VAL A 152 -13.67 -13.98 17.49
C VAL A 152 -13.93 -14.38 16.05
N ASN A 153 -13.79 -13.43 15.13
CA ASN A 153 -13.95 -13.66 13.70
C ASN A 153 -12.77 -13.13 12.87
N ASN A 154 -11.75 -12.58 13.53
CA ASN A 154 -10.59 -11.99 12.89
C ASN A 154 -9.31 -12.36 13.63
N LEU A 155 -8.25 -12.73 12.88
CA LEU A 155 -6.94 -13.05 13.47
C LEU A 155 -6.31 -11.89 14.25
N ASN A 156 -6.62 -10.63 13.88
CA ASN A 156 -6.10 -9.46 14.59
C ASN A 156 -6.60 -9.33 16.03
N GLU A 157 -7.66 -10.06 16.41
CA GLU A 157 -8.17 -10.09 17.79
C GLU A 157 -7.41 -11.11 18.66
N ILE A 158 -6.63 -12.00 18.02
CA ILE A 158 -5.81 -13.03 18.67
C ILE A 158 -4.34 -12.58 18.79
N LEU A 159 -3.86 -11.80 17.81
CA LEU A 159 -2.50 -11.27 17.71
C LEU A 159 -2.27 -10.04 18.59
#